data_AF-A0AAW0FNW3-F1
#
_entry.id   AF-A0AAW0FNW3-F1
#
_cell.length_a   1.000
_cell.length_b   1.000
_cell.length_c   1.000
_cell.angle_alpha   90.00
_cell.angle_beta   90.00
_cell.angle_gamma   90.00
#
_symmetry.space_group_name_H-M   'P 1'
#
loop_
_entity.id
_entity.type
_entity.pdbx_description
1 polymer ?
#
loop_
_entity_poly.entity_id
_entity_poly.type
_entity_poly.pdbx_seq_one_letter_code
_entity_poly.pdbx_strand_id
1 'polypeptide(L)'
;MTIDHAAKVYSTCRKAMITLGASSTLLDKYKVLRKEDLAASTAVVDPNARGQSQAELSWIWQTSTQSSSTPEFMEEMLRVNWLRAKARRDRWKEEKILLKSEMQWTRNYFKHTEKTWLDRSKDTTVGAECYALRQAYNWRRFAHLAQKALETMDHA
;
A
#
# COMPACT_ATOMS: atom_id res chain seq x y z
N MET A 1 -13.87 19.76 16.47
CA MET A 1 -12.98 20.03 17.61
C MET A 1 -11.55 19.75 17.14
N THR A 2 -10.66 20.74 17.09
CA THR A 2 -9.28 20.56 16.59
C THR A 2 -8.41 19.85 17.62
N ILE A 3 -7.41 19.08 17.19
CA ILE A 3 -6.50 18.30 18.06
C ILE A 3 -5.84 19.21 19.11
N ASP A 4 -5.47 20.43 18.71
CA ASP A 4 -4.87 21.44 19.60
C ASP A 4 -5.82 21.90 20.72
N HIS A 5 -7.11 21.98 20.45
CA HIS A 5 -8.10 22.36 21.47
C HIS A 5 -8.21 21.25 22.53
N ALA A 6 -8.32 19.99 22.08
CA ALA A 6 -8.38 18.84 22.99
C ALA A 6 -7.10 18.72 23.83
N ALA A 7 -5.93 18.95 23.23
CA ALA A 7 -4.64 18.95 23.93
C ALA A 7 -4.57 20.02 25.04
N LYS A 8 -5.05 21.24 24.75
CA LYS A 8 -5.11 22.34 25.73
C LYS A 8 -6.05 22.00 26.88
N VAL A 9 -7.24 21.49 26.58
CA VAL A 9 -8.22 21.08 27.60
C VAL A 9 -7.62 19.99 28.50
N TYR A 10 -7.03 18.95 27.92
CA TYR A 10 -6.35 17.89 28.68
C TYR A 10 -5.26 18.45 29.61
N SER A 11 -4.38 19.31 29.09
CA SER A 11 -3.30 19.91 29.89
C SER A 11 -3.80 20.75 31.06
N THR A 12 -4.95 21.42 30.89
CA THR A 12 -5.59 22.24 31.92
C THR A 12 -6.20 21.35 32.99
N CYS A 13 -6.94 20.32 32.60
CA CYS A 13 -7.51 19.33 33.52
C CYS A 13 -6.44 18.62 34.33
N ARG A 14 -5.32 18.23 33.70
CA ARG A 14 -4.19 17.58 34.40
C ARG A 14 -3.56 18.50 35.45
N LYS A 15 -3.41 19.79 35.17
CA LYS A 15 -2.94 20.78 36.16
C LYS A 15 -3.90 20.86 37.34
N ALA A 16 -5.21 20.89 37.07
CA ALA A 16 -6.24 20.87 38.11
C ALA A 16 -6.17 19.59 38.97
N MET A 17 -5.94 18.43 38.36
CA MET A 17 -5.77 17.16 39.09
C MET A 17 -4.56 17.20 40.05
N ILE A 18 -3.45 17.80 39.63
CA ILE A 18 -2.27 17.95 40.48
C ILE A 18 -2.58 18.90 41.65
N THR A 19 -3.25 20.03 41.39
CA THR A 19 -3.61 20.99 42.45
C THR A 19 -4.60 20.41 43.47
N LEU A 20 -5.42 19.44 43.05
CA LEU A 20 -6.38 18.75 43.92
C LEU A 20 -5.77 17.56 44.67
N GLY A 21 -4.47 17.27 44.51
CA GLY A 21 -3.79 16.19 45.22
C GLY A 21 -4.15 14.79 44.72
N ALA A 22 -4.28 14.60 43.40
CA ALA A 22 -4.56 13.29 42.82
C ALA A 22 -3.54 12.22 43.23
N SER A 23 -4.00 10.96 43.37
CA SER A 23 -3.16 9.81 43.71
C SER A 23 -2.08 9.54 42.67
N SER A 24 -0.96 8.93 43.08
CA SER A 24 0.13 8.57 42.14
C SER A 24 -0.35 7.64 41.03
N THR A 25 -1.31 6.76 41.32
CA THR A 25 -1.94 5.86 40.35
C THR A 25 -2.66 6.59 39.21
N LEU A 26 -3.27 7.74 39.49
CA LEU A 26 -3.90 8.58 38.47
C LEU A 26 -2.87 9.36 37.66
N LEU A 27 -1.79 9.81 38.31
CA LEU A 27 -0.71 10.55 37.65
C LEU A 27 0.16 9.67 36.73
N ASP A 28 0.29 8.38 37.03
CA ASP A 28 0.94 7.40 36.16
C ASP A 28 0.11 7.07 34.91
N LYS A 29 -1.23 7.03 35.06
CA LYS A 29 -2.15 6.82 33.95
C LYS A 29 -2.25 8.04 33.03
N TYR A 30 -2.30 9.24 33.61
CA TYR A 30 -2.45 10.50 32.89
C TYR A 30 -1.11 11.25 32.84
N LYS A 31 -0.26 10.89 31.88
CA LYS A 31 1.08 11.47 31.71
C LYS A 31 1.05 12.89 31.15
N VAL A 32 2.19 13.58 31.23
CA VAL A 32 2.39 14.90 30.63
C VAL A 32 2.29 14.75 29.11
N LEU A 33 1.41 15.54 28.49
CA LEU A 33 1.25 15.58 27.04
C LEU A 33 2.27 16.53 26.42
N ARG A 34 3.19 16.00 25.62
CA ARG A 34 4.18 16.80 24.90
C ARG A 34 3.74 17.00 23.45
N LYS A 35 4.34 17.98 22.76
CA LYS A 35 4.01 18.25 21.35
C LYS A 35 4.39 17.06 20.44
N GLU A 36 5.42 16.32 20.81
CA GLU A 36 5.84 15.06 20.16
C GLU A 36 4.79 13.95 20.27
N ASP A 37 4.01 13.91 21.35
CA ASP A 37 2.95 12.91 21.54
C ASP A 37 1.75 13.13 20.62
N LEU A 38 1.51 14.38 20.22
CA LEU A 38 0.41 14.79 19.35
C LEU A 38 0.67 14.50 17.87
N ALA A 39 1.91 14.18 17.51
CA ALA A 39 2.20 13.70 16.17
C ALA A 39 1.41 12.41 15.95
N ALA A 40 0.48 12.42 14.99
CA ALA A 40 -0.31 11.24 14.65
C ALA A 40 0.66 10.12 14.30
N SER A 41 0.63 9.02 15.06
CA SER A 41 1.44 7.87 14.72
C SER A 41 0.91 7.31 13.41
N THR A 42 1.71 7.46 12.36
CA THR A 42 1.47 6.83 11.06
C THR A 42 1.33 5.31 11.16
N ALA A 43 1.73 4.70 12.29
CA ALA A 43 1.48 3.29 12.57
C ALA A 43 0.00 2.91 12.68
N VAL A 44 -0.87 3.84 13.09
CA VAL A 44 -2.33 3.59 13.14
C VAL A 44 -2.99 3.92 11.79
N VAL A 45 -2.44 4.90 11.07
CA VAL A 45 -3.00 5.40 9.79
C VAL A 45 -2.60 4.53 8.60
N ASP A 46 -1.37 4.02 8.59
CA ASP A 46 -0.88 3.05 7.61
C ASP A 46 -0.06 1.97 8.34
N PRO A 47 -0.69 0.86 8.76
CA PRO A 47 0.00 -0.24 9.43
C PRO A 47 1.14 -0.90 8.62
N ASN A 48 1.39 -0.44 7.38
CA ASN A 48 2.35 -1.02 6.45
C ASN A 48 3.48 -0.06 6.04
N ALA A 49 3.61 1.12 6.66
CA ALA A 49 4.75 1.98 6.34
C ALA A 49 6.06 1.29 6.78
N ARG A 50 7.04 1.26 5.88
CA ARG A 50 8.36 0.64 6.10
C ARG A 50 9.04 1.31 7.30
N GLY A 51 9.48 0.53 8.30
CA GLY A 51 10.20 1.03 9.48
C GLY A 51 9.37 1.20 10.76
N GLN A 52 8.11 0.81 10.77
CA GLN A 52 7.23 0.96 11.95
C GLN A 52 7.57 0.06 13.14
N SER A 53 8.37 -0.99 12.97
CA SER A 53 8.80 -1.83 14.10
C SER A 53 9.69 -1.08 15.12
N GLN A 54 10.21 0.11 14.77
CA GLN A 54 11.05 0.95 15.64
C GLN A 54 10.39 2.25 16.11
N ALA A 55 9.23 2.64 15.55
CA ALA A 55 8.55 3.86 15.98
C ALA A 55 7.72 3.55 17.24
N GLU A 56 8.24 3.88 18.42
CA GLU A 56 7.45 3.83 19.65
C GLU A 56 6.21 4.71 19.49
N LEU A 57 5.02 4.10 19.50
CA LEU A 57 3.77 4.85 19.54
C LEU A 57 3.76 5.69 20.83
N SER A 58 3.35 6.96 20.74
CA SER A 58 3.14 7.78 21.94
C SER A 58 2.15 7.11 22.89
N TRP A 59 2.34 7.32 24.19
CA TRP A 59 1.53 6.74 25.27
C TRP A 59 0.03 7.05 25.16
N ILE A 60 -0.36 8.12 24.44
CA ILE A 60 -1.77 8.42 24.15
C ILE A 60 -2.39 7.49 23.10
N TRP A 61 -1.56 6.90 22.24
CA TRP A 61 -1.94 5.95 21.19
C TRP A 61 -1.65 4.50 21.56
N GLN A 62 -0.86 4.27 22.62
CA GLN A 62 -0.72 2.96 23.22
C GLN A 62 -2.07 2.61 23.85
N THR A 63 -2.82 1.71 23.21
CA THR A 63 -4.04 1.14 23.79
C THR A 63 -3.65 0.58 25.16
N SER A 64 -4.16 1.16 26.24
CA SER A 64 -3.88 0.81 27.64
C SER A 64 -3.56 -0.68 27.85
N THR A 65 -2.28 -1.06 27.70
CA THR A 65 -1.83 -2.46 27.81
C THR A 65 -1.66 -2.90 29.26
N GLN A 66 -2.07 -2.07 30.22
CA GLN A 66 -2.04 -2.44 31.62
C GLN A 66 -3.48 -2.37 32.15
N SER A 67 -4.10 -3.53 32.20
CA SER A 67 -5.31 -3.91 32.97
C SER A 67 -6.72 -3.71 32.39
N SER A 68 -6.93 -3.14 31.19
CA SER A 68 -8.31 -2.86 30.72
C SER A 68 -8.63 -3.13 29.25
N SER A 69 -7.73 -3.71 28.46
CA SER A 69 -8.14 -4.27 27.17
C SER A 69 -8.99 -5.50 27.42
N THR A 70 -10.30 -5.43 27.17
CA THR A 70 -11.15 -6.62 27.18
C THR A 70 -10.56 -7.65 26.21
N PRO A 71 -10.50 -8.95 26.57
CA PRO A 71 -9.93 -9.98 25.72
C PRO A 71 -10.59 -9.99 24.33
N GLU A 72 -11.88 -9.64 24.26
CA GLU A 72 -12.68 -9.45 23.05
C GLU A 72 -12.12 -8.38 22.10
N PHE A 73 -11.63 -7.24 22.60
CA PHE A 73 -11.04 -6.20 21.77
C PHE A 73 -9.72 -6.67 21.13
N MET A 74 -8.90 -7.37 21.91
CA MET A 74 -7.63 -7.91 21.42
C MET A 74 -7.87 -9.00 20.36
N GLU A 75 -8.85 -9.88 20.59
CA GLU A 75 -9.27 -10.91 19.64
C GLU A 75 -9.77 -10.31 18.32
N GLU A 76 -10.60 -9.28 18.40
CA GLU A 76 -11.11 -8.58 17.22
C GLU A 76 -9.99 -7.88 16.43
N MET A 77 -9.04 -7.25 17.14
CA MET A 77 -7.86 -6.64 16.51
C MET A 77 -7.00 -7.67 15.78
N LEU A 78 -6.76 -8.84 16.41
CA LEU A 78 -6.03 -9.95 15.78
C LEU A 78 -6.78 -10.52 14.57
N ARG A 79 -8.10 -10.67 14.67
CA ARG A 79 -8.97 -11.14 13.58
C ARG A 79 -8.89 -10.21 12.37
N VAL A 80 -9.01 -8.90 12.59
CA VAL A 80 -8.90 -7.88 11.52
C VAL A 80 -7.50 -7.91 10.89
N ASN A 81 -6.44 -8.01 11.70
CA ASN A 81 -5.08 -8.09 11.18
C ASN A 81 -4.85 -9.36 10.36
N TRP A 82 -5.37 -10.50 10.80
CA TRP A 82 -5.33 -11.75 10.05
C TRP A 82 -6.09 -11.64 8.73
N LEU A 83 -7.31 -11.07 8.73
CA LEU A 83 -8.09 -10.87 7.50
C LEU A 83 -7.36 -9.98 6.50
N ARG A 84 -6.72 -8.89 6.96
CA ARG A 84 -5.90 -8.01 6.11
C ARG A 84 -4.70 -8.75 5.52
N ALA A 85 -3.98 -9.53 6.33
CA ALA A 85 -2.85 -10.32 5.89
C ALA A 85 -3.27 -11.39 4.86
N LYS A 86 -4.40 -12.07 5.10
CA LYS A 86 -4.99 -13.03 4.17
C LYS A 86 -5.37 -12.36 2.85
N ALA A 87 -6.10 -11.24 2.90
CA ALA A 87 -6.50 -10.49 1.71
C ALA A 87 -5.29 -10.03 0.88
N ARG A 88 -4.18 -9.64 1.53
CA ARG A 88 -2.93 -9.30 0.83
C ARG A 88 -2.31 -10.52 0.15
N ARG A 89 -2.23 -11.64 0.86
CA ARG A 89 -1.73 -12.90 0.29
C ARG A 89 -2.56 -13.31 -0.92
N ASP A 90 -3.88 -13.20 -0.83
CA ASP A 90 -4.80 -13.58 -1.90
C ASP A 90 -4.66 -12.64 -3.10
N ARG A 91 -4.55 -11.32 -2.87
CA ARG A 91 -4.23 -10.35 -3.91
C ARG A 91 -2.91 -10.65 -4.61
N TRP A 92 -1.84 -10.95 -3.88
CA TRP A 92 -0.56 -11.30 -4.50
C TRP A 92 -0.62 -12.59 -5.32
N LYS A 93 -1.43 -13.56 -4.90
CA LYS A 93 -1.69 -14.76 -5.70
C LYS A 93 -2.43 -14.42 -7.00
N GLU A 94 -3.44 -13.56 -6.93
CA GLU A 94 -4.16 -13.07 -8.11
C GLU A 94 -3.25 -12.27 -9.05
N GLU A 95 -2.48 -11.31 -8.52
CA GLU A 95 -1.53 -10.49 -9.28
C GLU A 95 -0.50 -11.35 -10.01
N LYS A 96 -0.01 -12.43 -9.40
CA LYS A 96 0.90 -13.37 -10.08
C LYS A 96 0.27 -14.01 -11.31
N ILE A 97 -1.02 -14.38 -11.23
CA ILE A 97 -1.76 -14.97 -12.36
C ILE A 97 -2.01 -13.90 -13.42
N LEU A 98 -2.48 -12.71 -13.01
CA LEU A 98 -2.76 -11.59 -13.90
C LEU A 98 -1.51 -11.16 -14.66
N LEU A 99 -0.37 -11.02 -14.00
CA LEU A 99 0.89 -10.62 -14.62
C LEU A 99 1.29 -11.56 -15.77
N LYS A 100 1.16 -12.88 -15.55
CA LYS A 100 1.40 -13.87 -16.63
C LYS A 100 0.47 -13.67 -17.81
N SER A 101 -0.82 -13.45 -17.54
CA SER A 101 -1.81 -13.20 -18.60
C SER A 101 -1.56 -11.87 -19.33
N GLU A 102 -1.18 -10.81 -18.63
CA GLU A 102 -0.86 -9.50 -19.20
C GLU A 102 0.36 -9.56 -20.12
N MET A 103 1.41 -10.29 -19.75
CA MET A 103 2.57 -10.49 -20.61
C MET A 103 2.18 -11.22 -21.91
N GLN A 104 1.32 -12.24 -21.81
CA GLN A 104 0.82 -12.96 -22.97
C GLN A 104 -0.07 -12.08 -23.86
N TRP A 105 -0.95 -11.27 -23.26
CA TRP A 105 -1.78 -10.30 -23.98
C TRP A 105 -0.94 -9.23 -24.67
N THR A 106 0.12 -8.74 -24.02
CA THR A 106 1.05 -7.76 -24.61
C THR A 106 1.71 -8.31 -25.89
N ARG A 107 2.18 -9.56 -25.86
CA ARG A 107 2.71 -10.24 -27.05
C ARG A 107 1.66 -10.36 -28.15
N ASN A 108 0.44 -10.77 -27.80
CA ASN A 108 -0.65 -10.92 -28.76
C ASN A 108 -1.05 -9.58 -29.38
N TYR A 109 -1.03 -8.51 -28.59
CA TYR A 109 -1.28 -7.14 -29.04
C TYR A 109 -0.23 -6.67 -30.06
N PHE A 110 1.06 -6.97 -29.82
CA PHE A 110 2.11 -6.66 -30.80
C PHE A 110 1.91 -7.39 -32.13
N LYS A 111 1.56 -8.69 -32.10
CA LYS A 111 1.25 -9.46 -33.31
C LYS A 111 0.02 -8.92 -34.05
N HIS A 112 -1.02 -8.56 -33.30
CA HIS A 112 -2.21 -7.93 -33.87
C HIS A 112 -1.88 -6.60 -34.56
N THR A 113 -1.05 -5.78 -33.92
CA THR A 113 -0.64 -4.48 -34.43
C THR A 113 0.26 -4.62 -35.66
N GLU A 114 1.21 -5.57 -35.65
CA GLU A 114 1.98 -5.97 -36.85
C GLU A 114 1.06 -6.28 -38.02
N LYS A 115 0.07 -7.16 -37.82
CA LYS A 115 -0.89 -7.53 -38.86
C LYS A 115 -1.67 -6.31 -39.37
N THR A 116 -2.12 -5.46 -38.46
CA THR A 116 -2.84 -4.22 -38.83
C THR A 116 -1.98 -3.31 -39.71
N TRP A 117 -0.68 -3.18 -39.43
CA TRP A 117 0.24 -2.41 -40.28
C TRP A 117 0.54 -3.08 -41.63
N LEU A 118 0.62 -4.41 -41.67
CA LEU A 118 0.73 -5.17 -42.93
C LEU A 118 -0.52 -5.04 -43.80
N ASP A 119 -1.70 -4.96 -43.21
CA ASP A 119 -2.93 -4.73 -43.96
C ASP A 119 -2.99 -3.30 -44.50
N ARG A 120 -2.54 -2.31 -43.71
CA ARG A 120 -2.43 -0.91 -44.16
C ARG A 120 -1.43 -0.71 -45.30
N SER A 121 -0.38 -1.53 -45.40
CA SER A 121 0.61 -1.38 -46.47
C SER A 121 0.07 -1.76 -47.85
N LYS A 122 -1.02 -2.53 -47.93
CA LYS A 122 -1.57 -3.04 -49.20
C LYS A 122 -2.28 -1.98 -50.05
N ASP A 123 -2.89 -0.99 -49.41
CA ASP A 123 -3.77 0.00 -50.08
C ASP A 123 -3.24 1.44 -49.98
N THR A 124 -1.94 1.64 -50.20
CA THR A 124 -1.27 2.93 -49.92
C THR A 124 -0.26 3.32 -51.00
N THR A 125 0.14 4.59 -51.04
CA THR A 125 1.23 5.10 -51.90
C THR A 125 2.58 4.50 -51.52
N VAL A 126 3.51 4.39 -52.48
CA VAL A 126 4.83 3.73 -52.30
C VAL A 126 5.60 4.20 -51.05
N GLY A 127 5.59 5.51 -50.77
CA GLY A 127 6.28 6.05 -49.60
C GLY A 127 5.63 5.63 -48.27
N ALA A 128 4.30 5.62 -48.21
CA ALA A 128 3.58 5.24 -47.01
C ALA A 128 3.45 3.70 -46.86
N GLU A 129 3.55 2.93 -47.96
CA GLU A 129 3.78 1.49 -47.94
C GLU A 129 5.11 1.15 -47.25
N CYS A 130 6.23 1.78 -47.67
CA CYS A 130 7.54 1.57 -47.04
C CYS A 130 7.53 1.90 -45.54
N TYR A 131 6.83 2.97 -45.14
CA TYR A 131 6.65 3.32 -43.74
C TYR A 131 5.84 2.26 -42.98
N ALA A 132 4.71 1.82 -43.53
CA ALA A 132 3.85 0.81 -42.91
C ALA A 132 4.59 -0.53 -42.74
N LEU A 133 5.38 -0.96 -43.72
CA LEU A 133 6.23 -2.15 -43.63
C LEU A 133 7.29 -2.02 -42.53
N ARG A 134 7.93 -0.85 -42.40
CA ARG A 134 8.86 -0.58 -41.30
C ARG A 134 8.18 -0.66 -39.94
N GLN A 135 6.95 -0.12 -39.81
CA GLN A 135 6.17 -0.25 -38.58
C GLN A 135 5.86 -1.70 -38.26
N ALA A 136 5.37 -2.47 -39.24
CA ALA A 136 5.10 -3.90 -39.07
C ALA A 136 6.34 -4.66 -38.58
N TYR A 137 7.51 -4.40 -39.17
CA TYR A 137 8.78 -4.98 -38.72
C TYR A 137 9.11 -4.65 -37.25
N ASN A 138 8.94 -3.40 -36.82
CA ASN A 138 9.18 -3.01 -35.43
C ASN A 138 8.24 -3.75 -34.46
N TRP A 139 6.94 -3.83 -34.78
CA TRP A 139 5.97 -4.55 -33.97
C TRP A 139 6.24 -6.05 -33.90
N ARG A 140 6.68 -6.66 -35.01
CA ARG A 140 7.17 -8.04 -35.05
C ARG A 140 8.36 -8.24 -34.11
N ARG A 141 9.32 -7.31 -34.13
CA ARG A 141 10.49 -7.34 -33.25
C ARG A 141 10.08 -7.25 -31.77
N PHE A 142 9.13 -6.38 -31.43
CA PHE A 142 8.60 -6.31 -30.06
C PHE A 142 7.91 -7.61 -29.64
N ALA A 143 7.12 -8.24 -30.52
CA ALA A 143 6.50 -9.53 -30.26
C ALA A 143 7.55 -10.63 -29.98
N HIS A 144 8.65 -10.65 -30.73
CA HIS A 144 9.74 -11.60 -30.53
C HIS A 144 10.47 -11.36 -29.21
N LEU A 145 10.76 -10.10 -28.86
CA LEU A 145 11.39 -9.77 -27.57
C LEU A 145 10.51 -10.13 -26.38
N ALA A 146 9.20 -9.86 -26.46
CA ALA A 146 8.23 -10.24 -25.44
C ALA A 146 8.15 -11.76 -25.27
N GLN A 147 8.20 -12.52 -26.38
CA GLN A 147 8.24 -13.99 -26.34
C GLN A 147 9.49 -14.50 -25.62
N LYS A 148 10.66 -13.95 -25.95
CA LYS A 148 11.92 -14.32 -25.28
C LYS A 148 11.89 -14.01 -23.79
N ALA A 149 11.31 -12.87 -23.40
CA ALA A 149 11.15 -12.50 -22.00
C ALA A 149 10.22 -13.46 -21.23
N LEU A 150 9.13 -13.90 -21.86
CA LEU A 150 8.24 -14.92 -21.30
C LEU A 150 8.98 -16.25 -21.07
N GLU A 151 9.73 -16.72 -22.06
CA GLU A 151 10.51 -17.97 -21.96
C GLU A 151 11.56 -17.90 -20.84
N THR A 152 12.24 -16.77 -20.67
CA THR A 152 13.19 -16.59 -19.56
C THR A 152 12.53 -16.63 -18.18
N MET A 153 11.28 -16.19 -18.06
CA MET A 153 10.55 -16.19 -16.78
C MET A 153 9.96 -17.55 -16.41
N ASP A 154 9.70 -18.42 -17.38
CA ASP A 154 9.25 -19.80 -17.10
C ASP A 154 10.40 -20.72 -16.66
N HIS A 155 11.65 -20.32 -16.90
CA HIS A 155 12.87 -21.03 -16.49
C HIS A 155 13.52 -20.50 -15.19
N ALA A 156 12.98 -19.43 -14.60
CA ALA A 156 13.48 -18.79 -13.38
C ALA A 156 12.61 -19.12 -12.16
#